data_AF-A0A0X8FCC8-F1
#
_entry.id   AF-A0A0X8FCC8-F1
#
_cell.length_a   1.000
_cell.length_b   1.000
_cell.length_c   1.000
_cell.angle_alpha   90.00
_cell.angle_beta   90.00
_cell.angle_gamma   90.00
#
_symmetry.space_group_name_H-M   'P 1'
#
loop_
_entity.id
_entity.type
_entity.pdbx_description
1 polymer ?
#
loop_
_entity_poly.entity_id
_entity_poly.type
_entity_poly.pdbx_seq_one_letter_code
_entity_poly.pdbx_strand_id
1 'polypeptide(L)'
;MKKGLWSFFLGLLMIAGLGACQQNVKPQEDLTIQVYVDGKLVEDKSMPQEEVIGETLLDVMADHFELETDSHYIQAINGYREDPQAKRWWRYELNQESSDIPLDQVQIERGDQVVWKLDKIS
;
A
#
# COMPACT_ATOMS: atom_id res chain seq x y z
N MET A 1 71.17 22.24 -28.68
CA MET A 1 69.90 22.79 -29.22
C MET A 1 68.78 21.82 -28.92
N LYS A 2 67.62 22.36 -28.50
CA LYS A 2 66.41 21.66 -28.00
C LYS A 2 66.71 21.08 -26.60
N LYS A 3 65.92 21.26 -25.54
CA LYS A 3 64.50 20.94 -25.37
C LYS A 3 63.97 21.58 -24.07
N GLY A 4 62.66 21.85 -24.00
CA GLY A 4 61.89 21.80 -22.75
C GLY A 4 61.57 23.14 -22.11
N LEU A 5 60.52 23.81 -22.60
CA LEU A 5 59.90 24.94 -21.92
C LEU A 5 59.03 24.43 -20.77
N TRP A 6 59.41 24.84 -19.57
CA TRP A 6 58.75 24.62 -18.29
C TRP A 6 57.48 25.46 -18.24
N SER A 7 56.32 24.83 -18.09
CA SER A 7 55.11 25.53 -17.63
C SER A 7 54.44 24.67 -16.57
N PHE A 8 54.45 25.25 -15.37
CA PHE A 8 53.80 24.77 -14.16
C PHE A 8 52.31 24.52 -14.43
N PHE A 9 51.90 23.26 -14.28
CA PHE A 9 50.50 22.90 -14.18
C PHE A 9 49.98 23.34 -12.79
N LEU A 10 49.11 24.35 -12.83
CA LEU A 10 48.07 24.66 -11.85
C LEU A 10 47.36 23.32 -11.48
N GLY A 11 47.29 22.86 -10.24
CA GLY A 11 46.88 23.60 -9.05
C GLY A 11 45.46 23.14 -8.68
N LEU A 12 45.39 22.19 -7.74
CA LEU A 12 44.23 21.79 -6.93
C LEU A 12 43.18 20.81 -7.51
N LEU A 13 43.54 19.54 -7.35
CA LEU A 13 42.68 18.40 -7.06
C LEU A 13 41.93 18.65 -5.72
N MET A 14 40.59 18.68 -5.74
CA MET A 14 39.65 18.38 -4.62
C MET A 14 38.24 18.81 -5.05
N ILE A 15 37.58 17.99 -5.88
CA ILE A 15 36.12 18.05 -6.00
C ILE A 15 35.58 17.00 -5.03
N ALA A 16 34.90 17.51 -4.01
CA ALA A 16 34.27 16.79 -2.93
C ALA A 16 33.41 15.63 -3.47
N GLY A 17 33.60 14.45 -2.87
CA GLY A 17 32.70 13.34 -3.03
C GLY A 17 31.31 13.72 -2.53
N LEU A 18 30.41 14.04 -3.46
CA LEU A 18 28.98 13.92 -3.24
C LEU A 18 28.66 12.42 -3.33
N GLY A 19 28.98 11.69 -2.26
CA GLY A 19 28.25 10.49 -1.92
C GLY A 19 26.84 10.90 -1.53
N ALA A 20 26.02 11.29 -2.52
CA ALA A 20 24.59 11.21 -2.36
C ALA A 20 24.29 9.73 -2.20
N CYS A 21 23.79 9.35 -1.03
CA CYS A 21 23.30 8.01 -0.78
C CYS A 21 22.42 7.61 -1.98
N GLN A 22 22.90 6.71 -2.83
CA GLN A 22 22.01 5.80 -3.53
C GLN A 22 21.40 4.95 -2.41
N GLN A 23 20.33 5.47 -1.81
CA GLN A 23 19.38 4.60 -1.16
C GLN A 23 18.83 3.77 -2.32
N ASN A 24 19.37 2.57 -2.47
CA ASN A 24 18.69 1.48 -3.15
C ASN A 24 17.47 1.17 -2.29
N VAL A 25 16.45 2.04 -2.35
CA VAL A 25 15.11 1.71 -1.94
C VAL A 25 14.69 0.66 -2.96
N LYS A 26 14.80 -0.61 -2.59
CA LYS A 26 14.04 -1.65 -3.28
C LYS A 26 12.61 -1.12 -3.39
N PRO A 27 11.93 -1.23 -4.54
CA PRO A 27 10.50 -1.02 -4.56
C PRO A 27 9.91 -1.90 -3.46
N GLN A 28 9.47 -1.24 -2.39
CA GLN A 28 8.80 -1.91 -1.29
C GLN A 28 7.38 -2.07 -1.81
N GLU A 29 7.01 -3.31 -2.11
CA GLU A 29 5.71 -3.64 -2.66
C GLU A 29 4.72 -3.70 -1.49
N ASP A 30 4.41 -2.52 -0.98
CA ASP A 30 3.52 -2.29 0.16
C ASP A 30 2.13 -2.86 -0.12
N LEU A 31 1.50 -3.38 0.93
CA LEU A 31 0.07 -3.68 0.89
C LEU A 31 -0.68 -2.35 0.82
N THR A 32 -1.54 -2.19 -0.18
CA THR A 32 -2.40 -1.00 -0.31
C THR A 32 -3.85 -1.37 -0.05
N ILE A 33 -4.51 -0.64 0.85
CA ILE A 33 -5.93 -0.81 1.16
C ILE A 33 -6.65 0.51 0.92
N GLN A 34 -7.63 0.49 0.03
CA GLN A 34 -8.49 1.63 -0.26
C GLN A 34 -9.93 1.33 0.12
N VAL A 35 -10.62 2.31 0.70
CA VAL A 35 -12.02 2.20 1.07
C VAL A 35 -12.82 3.26 0.33
N TYR A 36 -13.84 2.81 -0.40
CA TYR A 36 -14.77 3.66 -1.11
C TYR A 36 -16.17 3.53 -0.54
N VAL A 37 -16.86 4.67 -0.40
CA VAL A 37 -18.27 4.75 0.00
C VAL A 37 -19.02 5.57 -1.04
N ASP A 38 -20.05 4.97 -1.66
CA ASP A 38 -20.83 5.59 -2.73
C ASP A 38 -19.91 6.18 -3.84
N GLY A 39 -18.90 5.41 -4.24
CA GLY A 39 -17.90 5.77 -5.25
C GLY A 39 -16.85 6.82 -4.84
N LYS A 40 -16.81 7.25 -3.57
CA LYS A 40 -15.83 8.21 -3.06
C LYS A 40 -14.78 7.54 -2.20
N LEU A 41 -13.50 7.79 -2.46
CA LEU A 41 -12.39 7.36 -1.61
C LEU A 41 -12.50 8.05 -0.24
N VAL A 42 -12.64 7.26 0.82
CA VAL A 42 -12.70 7.75 2.20
C VAL A 42 -11.47 7.38 3.03
N GLU A 43 -10.77 6.31 2.65
CA GLU A 43 -9.50 5.88 3.26
C GLU A 43 -8.55 5.34 2.20
N ASP A 44 -7.26 5.65 2.34
CA ASP A 44 -6.17 5.13 1.52
C ASP A 44 -4.97 4.86 2.44
N LYS A 45 -4.70 3.59 2.68
CA LYS A 45 -3.66 3.14 3.62
C LYS A 45 -2.65 2.28 2.89
N SER A 46 -1.39 2.64 3.04
CA SER A 46 -0.26 1.85 2.57
C SER A 46 0.53 1.35 3.78
N MET A 47 0.84 0.06 3.78
CA MET A 47 1.53 -0.61 4.89
C MET A 47 2.76 -1.33 4.34
N PRO A 48 3.94 -1.14 4.97
CA PRO A 48 5.12 -1.91 4.63
C PRO A 48 4.81 -3.40 4.70
N GLN A 49 5.06 -4.11 3.61
CA GLN A 49 4.65 -5.52 3.55
C GLN A 49 5.32 -6.37 4.62
N GLU A 50 6.56 -6.05 5.01
CA GLU A 50 7.29 -6.77 6.05
C GLU A 50 6.59 -6.75 7.42
N GLU A 51 5.64 -5.82 7.63
CA GLU A 51 4.85 -5.72 8.86
C GLU A 51 3.63 -6.64 8.85
N VAL A 52 3.10 -7.00 7.67
CA VAL A 52 1.79 -7.67 7.52
C VAL A 52 1.84 -8.97 6.72
N ILE A 53 2.99 -9.34 6.17
CA ILE A 53 3.15 -10.54 5.33
C ILE A 53 2.82 -11.81 6.11
N GLY A 54 1.98 -12.67 5.53
CA GLY A 54 1.58 -13.93 6.15
C GLY A 54 0.46 -13.81 7.19
N GLU A 55 0.02 -12.60 7.53
CA GLU A 55 -1.23 -12.38 8.25
C GLU A 55 -2.43 -12.58 7.31
N THR A 56 -3.61 -12.80 7.90
CA THR A 56 -4.86 -12.85 7.14
C THR A 56 -5.35 -11.44 6.85
N LEU A 57 -6.07 -11.24 5.76
CA LEU A 57 -6.70 -9.96 5.46
C LEU A 57 -7.67 -9.53 6.57
N LEU A 58 -8.33 -10.48 7.24
CA LEU A 58 -9.19 -10.17 8.38
C LEU A 58 -8.40 -9.55 9.54
N ASP A 59 -7.25 -10.12 9.90
CA ASP A 59 -6.42 -9.64 11.01
C ASP A 59 -5.86 -8.25 10.70
N VAL A 60 -5.30 -8.07 9.50
CA VAL A 60 -4.77 -6.76 9.04
C VAL A 60 -5.86 -5.69 9.07
N MET A 61 -7.08 -6.03 8.64
CA MET A 61 -8.19 -5.08 8.69
C MET A 61 -8.60 -4.78 10.14
N ALA A 62 -8.62 -5.77 11.04
CA ALA A 62 -8.99 -5.58 12.44
C ALA A 62 -7.98 -4.74 13.24
N ASP A 63 -6.69 -4.84 12.90
CA ASP A 63 -5.61 -4.11 13.57
C ASP A 63 -5.47 -2.65 13.08
N HIS A 64 -5.95 -2.35 11.88
CA HIS A 64 -5.76 -1.04 11.25
C HIS A 64 -7.03 -0.24 10.99
N PHE A 65 -8.21 -0.85 11.11
CA PHE A 65 -9.50 -0.21 10.89
C PHE A 65 -10.45 -0.54 12.05
N GLU A 66 -11.42 0.34 12.29
CA GLU A 66 -12.52 0.03 13.17
C GLU A 66 -13.50 -0.87 12.42
N LEU A 67 -13.46 -2.17 12.71
CA LEU A 67 -14.35 -3.15 12.09
C LEU A 67 -15.52 -3.51 12.99
N GLU A 68 -16.68 -3.66 12.36
CA GLU A 68 -17.75 -4.47 12.91
C GLU A 68 -18.01 -5.65 12.01
N THR A 69 -18.13 -6.85 12.60
CA THR A 69 -18.37 -8.08 11.85
C THR A 69 -19.56 -8.85 12.41
N ASP A 70 -20.26 -9.57 11.52
CA ASP A 70 -21.23 -10.61 11.88
C ASP A 70 -20.83 -11.90 11.18
N SER A 71 -20.49 -12.93 11.94
CA SER A 71 -20.25 -14.27 11.42
C SER A 71 -19.26 -14.30 10.24
N HIS A 72 -18.17 -13.53 10.35
CA HIS A 72 -17.09 -13.36 9.35
C HIS A 72 -17.39 -12.40 8.19
N TYR A 73 -18.58 -11.78 8.15
CA TYR A 73 -18.92 -10.72 7.20
C TYR A 73 -18.67 -9.34 7.81
N ILE A 74 -18.04 -8.43 7.05
CA ILE A 74 -17.88 -7.04 7.46
C ILE A 74 -19.23 -6.32 7.36
N GLN A 75 -19.65 -5.74 8.49
CA GLN A 75 -20.84 -4.91 8.62
C GLN A 75 -20.51 -3.42 8.60
N ALA A 76 -19.33 -3.04 9.11
CA ALA A 76 -18.84 -1.66 9.06
C ALA A 76 -17.31 -1.59 9.01
N ILE A 77 -16.82 -0.54 8.33
CA ILE A 77 -15.40 -0.13 8.32
C ILE A 77 -15.37 1.36 8.70
N ASN A 78 -14.63 1.73 9.74
CA ASN A 78 -14.48 3.12 10.21
C ASN A 78 -15.83 3.86 10.38
N GLY A 79 -16.83 3.16 10.94
CA GLY A 79 -18.17 3.69 11.19
C GLY A 79 -19.11 3.73 9.97
N TYR A 80 -18.63 3.41 8.76
CA TYR A 80 -19.47 3.27 7.58
C TYR A 80 -20.14 1.89 7.55
N ARG A 81 -21.42 1.84 7.90
CA ARG A 81 -22.20 0.60 8.02
C ARG A 81 -22.99 0.28 6.75
N GLU A 82 -23.13 -1.01 6.47
CA GLU A 82 -24.12 -1.54 5.52
C GLU A 82 -25.54 -1.08 5.83
N ASP A 83 -26.37 -1.05 4.79
CA ASP A 83 -27.78 -0.71 4.88
C ASP A 83 -28.61 -1.64 3.98
N PRO A 84 -29.12 -2.74 4.55
CA PRO A 84 -29.93 -3.70 3.81
C PRO A 84 -31.19 -3.09 3.18
N GLN A 85 -31.79 -2.07 3.83
CA GLN A 85 -33.00 -1.40 3.33
C GLN A 85 -32.68 -0.55 2.09
N ALA A 86 -31.53 0.11 2.09
CA ALA A 86 -31.02 0.85 0.94
C ALA A 86 -30.30 -0.03 -0.10
N LYS A 87 -30.16 -1.34 0.16
CA LYS A 87 -29.39 -2.32 -0.63
C LYS A 87 -27.89 -1.97 -0.74
N ARG A 88 -27.32 -1.37 0.31
CA ARG A 88 -25.90 -1.01 0.38
C ARG A 88 -25.13 -2.08 1.16
N TRP A 89 -24.11 -2.63 0.53
CA TRP A 89 -23.32 -3.74 1.06
C TRP A 89 -21.84 -3.53 0.78
N TRP A 90 -20.98 -4.04 1.66
CA TRP A 90 -19.54 -4.12 1.46
C TRP A 90 -19.22 -5.23 0.46
N ARG A 91 -18.31 -4.91 -0.46
CA ARG A 91 -17.62 -5.88 -1.31
C ARG A 91 -16.14 -5.53 -1.32
N TYR A 92 -15.30 -6.51 -1.56
CA TYR A 92 -13.89 -6.26 -1.74
C TYR A 92 -13.37 -6.84 -3.05
N GLU A 93 -12.34 -6.17 -3.57
CA GLU A 93 -11.54 -6.61 -4.69
C GLU A 93 -10.13 -6.87 -4.16
N LEU A 94 -9.55 -8.00 -4.55
CA LEU A 94 -8.14 -8.31 -4.36
C LEU A 94 -7.48 -8.25 -5.73
N ASN A 95 -6.45 -7.41 -5.87
CA ASN A 95 -5.69 -7.25 -7.11
C ASN A 95 -6.59 -6.97 -8.32
N GLN A 96 -7.56 -6.06 -8.14
CA GLN A 96 -8.53 -5.60 -9.16
C GLN A 96 -9.59 -6.66 -9.55
N GLU A 97 -9.63 -7.80 -8.89
CA GLU A 97 -10.62 -8.85 -9.09
C GLU A 97 -11.57 -8.92 -7.89
N SER A 98 -12.88 -8.91 -8.14
CA SER A 98 -13.88 -9.12 -7.07
C SER A 98 -13.66 -10.49 -6.45
N SER A 99 -13.63 -10.55 -5.12
CA SER A 99 -13.33 -11.79 -4.40
C SER A 99 -14.47 -12.18 -3.48
N ASP A 100 -14.80 -13.47 -3.50
CA ASP A 100 -15.74 -14.12 -2.57
C ASP A 100 -15.01 -14.98 -1.53
N ILE A 101 -13.67 -14.89 -1.48
CA ILE A 101 -12.86 -15.66 -0.54
C ILE A 101 -13.12 -15.13 0.88
N PRO A 102 -13.32 -16.00 1.88
CA PRO A 102 -13.39 -15.57 3.28
C PRO A 102 -12.12 -14.84 3.71
N LEU A 103 -12.25 -13.71 4.41
CA LEU A 103 -11.13 -12.83 4.74
C LEU A 103 -10.08 -13.48 5.66
N ASP A 104 -10.51 -14.42 6.49
CA ASP A 104 -9.67 -15.25 7.35
C ASP A 104 -8.86 -16.31 6.56
N GLN A 105 -9.12 -16.46 5.26
CA GLN A 105 -8.41 -17.38 4.36
C GLN A 105 -7.55 -16.65 3.32
N VAL A 106 -7.66 -15.33 3.21
CA VAL A 106 -6.80 -14.52 2.34
C VAL A 106 -5.52 -14.21 3.09
N GLN A 107 -4.42 -14.86 2.73
CA GLN A 107 -3.09 -14.49 3.23
C GLN A 107 -2.54 -13.34 2.41
N ILE A 108 -1.95 -12.34 3.07
CA ILE A 108 -1.34 -11.20 2.38
C ILE A 108 -0.09 -11.64 1.60
N GLU A 109 -0.12 -11.41 0.29
CA GLU A 109 0.98 -11.61 -0.62
C GLU A 109 1.68 -10.28 -0.97
N ARG A 110 2.74 -10.37 -1.77
CA ARG A 110 3.55 -9.20 -2.13
C ARG A 110 2.87 -8.36 -3.20
N GLY A 111 2.79 -7.06 -2.93
CA GLY A 111 2.21 -6.08 -3.85
C GLY A 111 0.68 -6.13 -3.90
N ASP A 112 0.05 -6.79 -2.93
CA ASP A 112 -1.41 -6.90 -2.89
C ASP A 112 -2.08 -5.54 -2.80
N GLN A 113 -3.17 -5.40 -3.54
CA GLN A 113 -4.05 -4.25 -3.53
C GLN A 113 -5.44 -4.71 -3.15
N VAL A 114 -5.95 -4.18 -2.05
CA VAL A 114 -7.29 -4.45 -1.56
C VAL A 114 -8.15 -3.20 -1.72
N VAL A 115 -9.30 -3.35 -2.35
CA VAL A 115 -10.27 -2.26 -2.49
C VAL A 115 -11.58 -2.67 -1.88
N TRP A 116 -12.01 -1.96 -0.84
CA TRP A 116 -13.32 -2.08 -0.22
C TRP A 116 -14.29 -1.08 -0.84
N LYS A 117 -15.51 -1.52 -1.14
CA LYS A 117 -16.57 -0.69 -1.71
C LYS A 117 -17.88 -0.92 -0.94
N LEU A 118 -18.37 0.13 -0.30
CA LEU A 118 -19.74 0.19 0.23
C LEU A 118 -20.60 0.93 -0.78
N ASP A 119 -21.36 0.16 -1.57
CA ASP A 119 -22.18 0.71 -2.64
C ASP A 119 -23.52 -0.03 -2.71
N LYS A 120 -24.48 0.62 -3.38
CA LYS A 120 -25.76 -0.01 -3.70
C LYS A 120 -25.58 -1.11 -4.74
N ILE A 121 -26.08 -2.32 -4.45
CA ILE A 121 -26.20 -3.37 -5.45
C ILE A 121 -27.49 -3.14 -6.25
N SER A 122 -27.34 -2.85 -7.54
CA SER A 122 -28.44 -2.60 -8.49
C SER A 122 -28.93 -3.86 -9.16
#